data_AF-A0A257UDT0-F1
#
_entry.id   AF-A0A257UDT0-F1
#
_cell.length_a   1.000
_cell.length_b   1.000
_cell.length_c   1.000
_cell.angle_alpha   90.00
_cell.angle_beta   90.00
_cell.angle_gamma   90.00
#
_symmetry.space_group_name_H-M   'P 1'
#
loop_
_entity.id
_entity.type
_entity.pdbx_description
1 polymer ?
#
loop_
_entity_poly.entity_id
_entity_poly.type
_entity_poly.pdbx_seq_one_letter_code
_entity_poly.pdbx_strand_id
1 'polypeptide(L)'
;MSMLTHAHALPFDPSAARPDLRDGGRARSRATITTHAPGADIDAYRDKYGKEEGEAKFFRDVPILSEQDAGTNLFMFGGVSNLWECLIGNGGAGSLQYFNNANAYIAVGDGGPSALSGTASVTNGSASITTSASQTSLIGNYLTFTGDSTYQAYLVASGSGTAWTLSTTYGGTTNATISFSEILGPVGTQTDLQASTNKYRQAMNATYPTHTDGTTSGAATITWQATFGTANANFAWYEFAIANASTAGRILNRHVQWNGIKANTNSLTFTITTTIS
;
A
#
# COMPACT_ATOMS: atom_id res chain seq x y z
N MET A 1 -11.59 -68.82 -30.92
CA MET A 1 -11.82 -68.48 -29.50
C MET A 1 -10.45 -68.15 -28.92
N SER A 2 -10.06 -66.94 -28.55
CA SER A 2 -10.58 -65.58 -28.65
C SER A 2 -9.32 -64.72 -28.50
N MET A 3 -9.11 -63.74 -29.38
CA MET A 3 -7.97 -62.82 -29.29
C MET A 3 -8.13 -61.94 -28.04
N LEU A 4 -7.15 -61.93 -27.13
CA LEU A 4 -7.09 -60.97 -26.03
C LEU A 4 -6.33 -59.74 -26.51
N THR A 5 -7.06 -58.67 -26.85
CA THR A 5 -6.50 -57.36 -27.19
C THR A 5 -6.41 -56.45 -25.97
N HIS A 6 -5.20 -55.92 -25.75
CA HIS A 6 -4.81 -54.56 -25.32
C HIS A 6 -5.52 -53.88 -24.12
N ALA A 7 -4.69 -53.50 -23.14
CA ALA A 7 -4.84 -52.20 -22.47
C ALA A 7 -3.47 -51.50 -22.47
N HIS A 8 -3.31 -50.53 -23.37
CA HIS A 8 -2.19 -49.59 -23.40
C HIS A 8 -2.41 -48.59 -22.26
N ALA A 9 -1.55 -48.59 -21.26
CA ALA A 9 -1.60 -47.59 -20.20
C ALA A 9 -1.39 -46.20 -20.82
N LEU A 10 -2.38 -45.32 -20.71
CA LEU A 10 -2.23 -43.95 -21.16
C LEU A 10 -1.15 -43.26 -20.32
N PRO A 11 -0.23 -42.51 -20.93
CA PRO A 11 0.80 -41.77 -20.20
C PRO A 11 0.13 -40.77 -19.26
N PHE A 12 0.58 -40.76 -18.01
CA PHE A 12 0.25 -39.72 -17.04
C PHE A 12 0.62 -38.37 -17.66
N ASP A 13 -0.38 -37.55 -17.96
CA ASP A 13 -0.19 -36.16 -18.38
C ASP A 13 -0.09 -35.28 -17.13
N PRO A 14 1.12 -34.83 -16.73
CA PRO A 14 1.27 -33.93 -15.58
C PRO A 14 0.69 -32.52 -15.83
N SER A 15 0.18 -32.23 -17.03
CA SER A 15 -0.47 -30.96 -17.37
C SER A 15 -2.00 -30.98 -17.19
N ALA A 16 -2.60 -32.15 -16.98
CA ALA A 16 -4.04 -32.31 -16.81
C ALA A 16 -4.45 -32.54 -15.34
N ALA A 17 -4.12 -31.60 -14.46
CA ALA A 17 -4.82 -31.28 -13.20
C ALA A 17 -3.92 -30.40 -12.32
N ARG A 18 -3.85 -29.11 -12.63
CA ARG A 18 -3.81 -28.13 -11.55
C ARG A 18 -5.06 -27.27 -11.72
N PRO A 19 -6.09 -27.43 -10.87
CA PRO A 19 -6.97 -26.31 -10.62
C PRO A 19 -6.06 -25.11 -10.38
N ASP A 20 -6.20 -24.07 -11.18
CA ASP A 20 -5.41 -22.87 -11.01
C ASP A 20 -5.80 -22.23 -9.66
N LEU A 21 -5.08 -22.61 -8.60
CA LEU A 21 -5.20 -22.02 -7.28
C LEU A 21 -4.75 -20.55 -7.28
N ARG A 22 -4.28 -19.99 -8.40
CA ARG A 22 -3.86 -18.59 -8.45
C ARG A 22 -5.04 -17.62 -8.37
N ASP A 23 -6.29 -18.06 -8.51
CA ASP A 23 -7.47 -17.22 -8.22
C ASP A 23 -8.25 -17.71 -6.99
N GLY A 24 -7.80 -18.81 -6.38
CA GLY A 24 -8.31 -19.37 -5.13
C GLY A 24 -7.56 -18.81 -3.94
N GLY A 25 -8.00 -17.63 -3.51
CA GLY A 25 -7.68 -17.06 -2.22
C GLY A 25 -6.34 -16.32 -2.12
N ARG A 26 -6.39 -15.01 -2.41
CA ARG A 26 -5.23 -14.12 -2.23
C ARG A 26 -5.50 -13.21 -1.04
N ALA A 27 -4.55 -13.20 -0.11
CA ALA A 27 -4.48 -12.15 0.89
C ALA A 27 -4.33 -10.80 0.14
N ARG A 28 -5.36 -9.96 0.21
CA ARG A 28 -5.44 -8.70 -0.53
C ARG A 28 -5.79 -7.58 0.44
N SER A 29 -5.12 -6.46 0.30
CA SER A 29 -5.58 -5.21 0.91
C SER A 29 -6.11 -4.31 -0.19
N ARG A 30 -7.23 -3.63 0.01
CA ARG A 30 -7.72 -2.52 -0.82
C ARG A 30 -7.76 -1.27 0.05
N ALA A 31 -7.30 -0.15 -0.48
CA ALA A 31 -7.14 1.07 0.27
C ALA A 31 -7.90 2.23 -0.38
N THR A 32 -8.49 3.10 0.42
CA THR A 32 -9.28 4.24 -0.03
C THR A 32 -8.99 5.47 0.83
N ILE A 33 -8.79 6.62 0.20
CA ILE A 33 -8.55 7.91 0.86
C ILE A 33 -9.73 8.83 0.58
N THR A 34 -10.31 9.36 1.64
CA THR A 34 -11.44 10.29 1.60
C THR A 34 -10.98 11.67 2.05
N THR A 35 -11.19 12.68 1.21
CA THR A 35 -10.89 14.08 1.54
C THR A 35 -12.13 14.77 2.10
N HIS A 36 -11.96 15.45 3.24
CA HIS A 36 -13.03 16.22 3.88
C HIS A 36 -12.89 17.71 3.56
N ALA A 37 -13.99 18.45 3.73
CA ALA A 37 -14.04 19.89 3.46
C ALA A 37 -12.93 20.68 4.19
N PRO A 38 -12.29 21.68 3.53
CA PRO A 38 -11.27 22.52 4.14
C PRO A 38 -11.75 23.23 5.40
N GLY A 39 -10.85 23.40 6.37
CA GLY A 39 -11.11 24.09 7.63
C GLY A 39 -11.82 23.22 8.68
N ALA A 40 -12.28 22.02 8.31
CA ALA A 40 -12.75 21.03 9.27
C ALA A 40 -11.58 20.15 9.73
N ASP A 41 -11.27 20.24 11.03
CA ASP A 41 -10.20 19.46 11.65
C ASP A 41 -10.78 18.39 12.57
N ILE A 42 -10.47 17.13 12.29
CA ILE A 42 -10.90 16.02 13.14
C ILE A 42 -10.38 16.18 14.57
N ASP A 43 -9.18 16.74 14.76
CA ASP A 43 -8.59 16.87 16.08
C ASP A 43 -9.32 17.92 16.93
N ALA A 44 -9.81 19.00 16.31
CA ALA A 44 -10.67 19.97 16.99
C ALA A 44 -11.99 19.36 17.48
N TYR A 45 -12.55 18.40 16.75
CA TYR A 45 -13.75 17.66 17.19
C TYR A 45 -13.41 16.69 18.33
N ARG A 46 -12.30 15.95 18.24
CA ARG A 46 -11.82 15.04 19.29
C ARG A 46 -11.55 15.79 20.61
N ASP A 47 -10.94 16.96 20.53
CA ASP A 47 -10.63 17.79 21.71
C ASP A 47 -11.90 18.32 22.38
N LYS A 48 -12.90 18.72 21.59
CA LYS A 48 -14.13 19.32 22.10
C LYS A 48 -15.12 18.30 22.68
N TYR A 49 -15.19 17.10 22.10
CA TYR A 49 -16.25 16.13 22.42
C TYR A 49 -15.72 14.79 22.94
N GLY A 50 -14.40 14.61 23.03
CA GLY A 50 -13.76 13.32 23.24
C GLY A 50 -13.60 12.55 21.92
N LYS A 51 -12.76 11.51 21.92
CA LYS A 51 -12.35 10.82 20.69
C LYS A 51 -13.54 10.22 19.91
N GLU A 52 -14.34 9.38 20.56
CA GLU A 52 -15.42 8.64 19.91
C GLU A 52 -16.56 9.57 19.45
N GLU A 53 -17.10 10.39 20.34
CA GLU A 53 -18.18 11.34 20.00
C GLU A 53 -17.69 12.42 19.02
N GLY A 54 -16.44 12.88 19.17
CA GLY A 54 -15.83 13.85 18.26
C GLY A 54 -15.70 13.31 16.84
N GLU A 55 -15.20 12.08 16.67
CA GLU A 55 -15.14 11.41 15.38
C GLU A 55 -16.54 11.18 14.78
N ALA A 56 -17.50 10.70 15.57
CA ALA A 56 -18.88 10.51 15.12
C ALA A 56 -19.51 11.83 14.62
N LYS A 57 -19.32 12.93 15.36
CA LYS A 57 -19.78 14.26 14.94
C LYS A 57 -19.06 14.76 13.70
N PHE A 58 -17.75 14.58 13.61
CA PHE A 58 -16.99 14.98 12.42
C PHE A 58 -17.52 14.28 11.16
N PHE A 59 -17.68 12.96 11.19
CA PHE A 59 -18.19 12.22 10.02
C PHE A 59 -19.65 12.52 9.67
N ARG A 60 -20.44 12.99 10.63
CA ARG A 60 -21.82 13.43 10.41
C ARG A 60 -21.88 14.84 9.83
N ASP A 61 -21.05 15.75 10.34
CA ASP A 61 -21.17 17.19 10.10
C ASP A 61 -20.32 17.67 8.92
N VAL A 62 -19.25 16.95 8.58
CA VAL A 62 -18.26 17.38 7.59
C VAL A 62 -18.47 16.63 6.28
N PRO A 63 -18.74 17.34 5.17
CA PRO A 63 -18.99 16.68 3.89
C PRO A 63 -17.69 16.16 3.27
N ILE A 64 -17.83 15.04 2.56
CA ILE A 64 -16.79 14.43 1.73
C ILE A 64 -16.68 15.20 0.41
N LEU A 65 -15.44 15.53 0.02
CA LEU A 65 -15.15 16.20 -1.25
C LEU A 65 -14.73 15.23 -2.35
N SER A 66 -13.92 14.23 -1.99
CA SER A 66 -13.41 13.27 -2.94
C SER A 66 -13.07 11.96 -2.27
N GLU A 67 -13.09 10.91 -3.07
CA GLU A 67 -12.64 9.58 -2.72
C GLU A 67 -11.66 9.09 -3.78
N GLN A 68 -10.54 8.53 -3.34
CA GLN A 68 -9.49 8.01 -4.19
C GLN A 68 -9.17 6.57 -3.81
N ASP A 69 -9.07 5.68 -4.81
CA ASP A 69 -8.52 4.34 -4.62
C ASP A 69 -6.99 4.40 -4.53
N ALA A 70 -6.44 3.83 -3.46
CA ALA A 70 -5.03 3.81 -3.14
C ALA A 70 -4.38 2.44 -3.41
N GLY A 71 -5.05 1.54 -4.14
CA GLY A 71 -4.47 0.29 -4.63
C GLY A 71 -4.37 -0.83 -3.59
N THR A 72 -3.43 -1.77 -3.85
CA THR A 72 -3.28 -3.01 -3.08
C THR A 72 -1.87 -3.22 -2.54
N ASN A 73 -1.75 -3.79 -1.34
CA ASN A 73 -0.48 -3.87 -0.62
C ASN A 73 0.14 -5.26 -0.64
N LEU A 74 1.47 -5.31 -0.50
CA LEU A 74 2.22 -6.54 -0.23
C LEU A 74 2.32 -6.75 1.28
N PHE A 75 2.04 -7.96 1.76
CA PHE A 75 2.28 -8.32 3.16
C PHE A 75 3.78 -8.43 3.46
N MET A 76 4.19 -7.92 4.61
CA MET A 76 5.59 -7.92 5.06
C MET A 76 5.84 -9.13 5.96
N PHE A 77 7.05 -9.69 5.93
CA PHE A 77 7.39 -10.89 6.71
C PHE A 77 7.19 -10.67 8.21
N GLY A 78 7.53 -9.48 8.73
CA GLY A 78 7.27 -9.13 10.13
C GLY A 78 5.77 -9.14 10.48
N GLY A 79 4.94 -8.58 9.61
CA GLY A 79 3.49 -8.57 9.74
C GLY A 79 2.88 -9.97 9.72
N VAL A 80 3.26 -10.78 8.74
CA VAL A 80 2.82 -12.17 8.61
C VAL A 80 3.29 -13.01 9.81
N SER A 81 4.52 -12.79 10.29
CA SER A 81 5.01 -13.44 11.52
C SER A 81 4.18 -13.06 12.74
N ASN A 82 3.72 -11.81 12.85
CA ASN A 82 2.83 -11.39 13.94
C ASN A 82 1.50 -12.15 13.89
N LEU A 83 0.93 -12.35 12.69
CA LEU A 83 -0.29 -13.15 12.51
C LEU A 83 -0.07 -14.61 12.93
N TRP A 84 1.05 -15.22 12.55
CA TRP A 84 1.37 -16.59 12.95
C TRP A 84 1.59 -16.73 14.45
N GLU A 85 2.33 -15.82 15.06
CA GLU A 85 2.55 -15.79 16.51
C GLU A 85 1.22 -15.64 17.28
N CYS A 86 0.28 -14.85 16.76
CA CYS A 86 -1.09 -14.79 17.29
C CYS A 86 -1.81 -16.14 17.18
N LEU A 87 -1.78 -16.77 16.01
CA LEU A 87 -2.51 -18.02 15.73
C LEU A 87 -2.05 -19.17 16.64
N ILE A 88 -0.74 -19.34 16.82
CA ILE A 88 -0.17 -20.46 17.59
C ILE A 88 0.04 -20.12 19.07
N GLY A 89 -0.30 -18.90 19.50
CA GLY A 89 -0.11 -18.45 20.88
C GLY A 89 1.37 -18.30 21.30
N ASN A 90 2.31 -18.22 20.35
CA ASN A 90 3.76 -18.14 20.61
C ASN A 90 4.23 -16.70 20.89
N GLY A 91 3.32 -15.74 20.98
CA GLY A 91 3.60 -14.33 21.28
C GLY A 91 3.54 -13.95 22.75
N GLY A 92 4.02 -14.82 23.67
CA GLY A 92 3.80 -14.75 25.12
C GLY A 92 3.81 -13.36 25.78
N ALA A 93 3.06 -13.24 26.88
CA ALA A 93 2.74 -12.02 27.62
C ALA A 93 3.96 -11.10 27.83
N GLY A 94 4.10 -10.07 26.98
CA GLY A 94 5.08 -8.99 27.13
C GLY A 94 5.85 -8.60 25.86
N SER A 95 5.86 -9.40 24.79
CA SER A 95 6.65 -9.08 23.57
C SER A 95 5.84 -8.92 22.28
N LEU A 96 4.64 -9.52 22.18
CA LEU A 96 3.83 -9.39 20.97
C LEU A 96 2.92 -8.17 21.04
N GLN A 97 3.21 -7.17 20.21
CA GLN A 97 2.31 -6.04 20.04
C GLN A 97 1.25 -6.37 18.99
N TYR A 98 0.01 -6.54 19.44
CA TYR A 98 -1.13 -6.82 18.59
C TYR A 98 -1.51 -5.61 17.74
N PHE A 99 -2.08 -5.84 16.57
CA PHE A 99 -2.72 -4.79 15.78
C PHE A 99 -4.16 -4.54 16.31
N ASN A 100 -4.27 -3.85 17.45
CA ASN A 100 -5.55 -3.47 18.09
C ASN A 100 -5.71 -1.93 18.14
N ASN A 101 -6.85 -1.40 18.61
CA ASN A 101 -7.08 0.06 18.60
C ASN A 101 -5.98 0.88 19.32
N ALA A 102 -5.37 0.31 20.37
CA ALA A 102 -4.33 0.98 21.14
C ALA A 102 -2.95 0.99 20.44
N ASN A 103 -2.70 0.02 19.56
CA ASN A 103 -1.39 -0.24 18.97
C ASN A 103 -1.37 -0.10 17.45
N ALA A 104 -2.50 -0.12 16.76
CA ALA A 104 -2.55 -0.07 15.31
C ALA A 104 -2.51 1.38 14.80
N TYR A 105 -1.77 1.58 13.71
CA TYR A 105 -1.60 2.87 13.06
C TYR A 105 -1.64 2.69 11.54
N ILE A 106 -2.16 3.69 10.83
CA ILE A 106 -1.91 3.81 9.39
C ILE A 106 -0.70 4.73 9.23
N ALA A 107 0.36 4.18 8.66
CA ALA A 107 1.58 4.88 8.35
C ALA A 107 1.54 5.40 6.92
N VAL A 108 2.00 6.62 6.70
CA VAL A 108 2.17 7.24 5.38
C VAL A 108 3.57 7.82 5.27
N GLY A 109 4.15 7.79 4.08
CA GLY A 109 5.48 8.33 3.82
C GLY A 109 5.66 8.82 2.39
N ASP A 110 6.73 9.59 2.17
CA ASP A 110 7.13 10.06 0.84
C ASP A 110 7.96 9.04 0.04
N GLY A 111 8.17 7.82 0.56
CA GLY A 111 8.91 6.77 -0.12
C GLY A 111 10.42 6.93 -0.10
N GLY A 112 10.95 8.05 0.40
CA GLY A 112 12.38 8.39 0.36
C GLY A 112 12.97 8.38 -1.06
N PRO A 113 12.46 9.20 -1.99
CA PRO A 113 12.92 9.18 -3.38
C PRO A 113 14.42 9.48 -3.44
N SER A 114 15.17 8.59 -4.08
CA SER A 114 16.62 8.68 -4.20
C SER A 114 16.99 9.05 -5.64
N ALA A 115 17.72 10.16 -5.82
CA ALA A 115 18.12 10.62 -7.15
C ALA A 115 18.97 9.57 -7.87
N LEU A 116 18.62 9.28 -9.13
CA LEU A 116 19.39 8.39 -9.98
C LEU A 116 20.41 9.19 -10.81
N SER A 117 21.47 8.52 -11.27
CA SER A 117 22.48 9.17 -12.09
C SER A 117 21.97 9.49 -13.49
N GLY A 118 22.28 10.69 -14.00
CA GLY A 118 21.91 11.12 -15.35
C GLY A 118 20.50 11.70 -15.45
N THR A 119 19.98 11.76 -16.67
CA THR A 119 18.63 12.22 -16.99
C THR A 119 17.85 11.12 -17.69
N ALA A 120 16.53 11.27 -17.76
CA ALA A 120 15.65 10.42 -18.56
C ALA A 120 15.08 11.20 -19.75
N SER A 121 14.82 10.46 -20.83
CA SER A 121 13.98 10.85 -21.95
C SER A 121 12.64 10.13 -21.79
N VAL A 122 11.59 10.93 -21.73
CA VAL A 122 10.21 10.51 -21.49
C VAL A 122 9.30 11.11 -22.55
N THR A 123 8.32 10.34 -23.01
CA THR A 123 7.35 10.78 -24.03
C THR A 123 5.95 10.56 -23.48
N ASN A 124 5.11 11.60 -23.54
CA ASN A 124 3.71 11.49 -23.12
C ASN A 124 3.01 10.36 -23.90
N GLY A 125 2.31 9.48 -23.19
CA GLY A 125 1.62 8.33 -23.77
C GLY A 125 2.53 7.13 -24.09
N SER A 126 3.82 7.20 -23.74
CA SER A 126 4.77 6.08 -23.91
C SER A 126 5.09 5.43 -22.57
N ALA A 127 5.12 4.10 -22.53
CA ALA A 127 5.69 3.36 -21.38
C ALA A 127 7.21 3.20 -21.47
N SER A 128 7.80 3.43 -22.65
CA SER A 128 9.25 3.33 -22.86
C SER A 128 9.95 4.59 -22.37
N ILE A 129 11.04 4.39 -21.62
CA ILE A 129 11.90 5.41 -21.05
C ILE A 129 13.34 5.09 -21.46
N THR A 130 14.10 6.11 -21.88
CA THR A 130 15.54 5.97 -22.11
C THR A 130 16.29 6.84 -21.11
N THR A 131 17.27 6.29 -20.40
CA THR A 131 18.10 7.03 -19.44
C THR A 131 19.46 7.34 -20.06
N SER A 132 20.06 8.48 -19.68
CA SER A 132 21.35 8.92 -20.21
C SER A 132 22.55 8.19 -19.60
N ALA A 133 22.33 7.48 -18.50
CA ALA A 133 23.31 6.65 -17.82
C ALA A 133 22.71 5.28 -17.54
N SER A 134 23.52 4.23 -17.62
CA SER A 134 23.06 2.87 -17.33
C SER A 134 22.60 2.75 -15.88
N GLN A 135 21.41 2.19 -15.69
CA GLN A 135 20.84 1.86 -14.38
C GLN A 135 20.83 0.35 -14.17
N THR A 136 20.61 -0.07 -12.93
CA THR A 136 20.45 -1.48 -12.54
C THR A 136 19.35 -1.60 -11.50
N SER A 137 18.74 -2.78 -11.39
CA SER A 137 17.83 -3.13 -10.30
C SER A 137 16.57 -2.26 -10.18
N LEU A 138 16.15 -1.59 -11.27
CA LEU A 138 14.93 -0.77 -11.23
C LEU A 138 13.63 -1.59 -11.31
N ILE A 139 13.67 -2.82 -11.84
CA ILE A 139 12.44 -3.64 -12.01
C ILE A 139 11.79 -3.89 -10.65
N GLY A 140 10.49 -3.58 -10.55
CA GLY A 140 9.73 -3.68 -9.29
C GLY A 140 9.78 -2.43 -8.42
N ASN A 141 10.70 -1.50 -8.71
CA ASN A 141 10.77 -0.18 -8.09
C ASN A 141 9.99 0.86 -8.91
N TYR A 142 9.88 2.07 -8.36
CA TYR A 142 9.08 3.14 -8.93
C TYR A 142 9.98 4.31 -9.32
N LEU A 143 9.74 4.91 -10.48
CA LEU A 143 10.40 6.14 -10.90
C LEU A 143 9.51 7.34 -10.66
N THR A 144 10.09 8.41 -10.13
CA THR A 144 9.49 9.73 -10.08
C THR A 144 10.27 10.67 -11.00
N PHE A 145 9.59 11.64 -11.59
CA PHE A 145 10.20 12.60 -12.52
C PHE A 145 9.97 14.01 -12.01
N THR A 146 11.04 14.79 -11.86
CA THR A 146 10.94 16.15 -11.32
C THR A 146 10.11 17.02 -12.26
N GLY A 147 8.97 17.51 -11.76
CA GLY A 147 8.05 18.36 -12.53
C GLY A 147 6.90 17.62 -13.22
N ASP A 148 6.79 16.30 -13.06
CA ASP A 148 5.57 15.58 -13.45
C ASP A 148 4.44 15.83 -12.44
N SER A 149 3.25 16.20 -12.94
CA SER A 149 2.06 16.48 -12.14
C SER A 149 0.99 15.38 -12.20
N THR A 150 1.14 14.36 -13.06
CA THR A 150 0.07 13.40 -13.35
C THR A 150 0.17 12.15 -12.49
N TYR A 151 1.18 11.33 -12.74
CA TYR A 151 1.38 10.06 -12.04
C TYR A 151 2.77 10.10 -11.42
N GLN A 152 2.92 10.74 -10.25
CA GLN A 152 4.25 11.10 -9.75
C GLN A 152 5.13 9.89 -9.38
N ALA A 153 4.61 8.66 -9.43
CA ALA A 153 5.38 7.42 -9.31
C ALA A 153 4.93 6.38 -10.35
N TYR A 154 5.87 5.84 -11.12
CA TYR A 154 5.64 4.83 -12.15
C TYR A 154 6.39 3.54 -11.85
N LEU A 155 5.68 2.42 -11.73
CA LEU A 155 6.31 1.11 -11.55
C LEU A 155 7.11 0.72 -12.80
N VAL A 156 8.34 0.26 -12.61
CA VAL A 156 9.19 -0.27 -13.69
C VAL A 156 8.88 -1.75 -13.88
N ALA A 157 8.38 -2.10 -15.06
CA ALA A 157 7.97 -3.47 -15.40
C ALA A 157 9.14 -4.31 -15.95
N SER A 158 10.02 -3.70 -16.74
CA SER A 158 11.18 -4.39 -17.33
C SER A 158 12.23 -3.39 -17.82
N GLY A 159 13.41 -3.89 -18.17
CA GLY A 159 14.47 -3.10 -18.77
C GLY A 159 15.86 -3.46 -18.25
N SER A 160 16.86 -2.82 -18.82
CA SER A 160 18.26 -2.92 -18.37
C SER A 160 19.10 -1.81 -19.00
N GLY A 161 20.22 -1.47 -18.35
CA GLY A 161 21.14 -0.45 -18.86
C GLY A 161 20.42 0.89 -19.02
N THR A 162 20.31 1.38 -20.25
CA THR A 162 19.66 2.66 -20.54
C THR A 162 18.19 2.55 -20.95
N ALA A 163 17.68 1.37 -21.26
CA ALA A 163 16.32 1.18 -21.78
C ALA A 163 15.39 0.53 -20.76
N TRP A 164 14.30 1.22 -20.42
CA TRP A 164 13.36 0.80 -19.38
C TRP A 164 11.91 0.92 -19.85
N THR A 165 11.04 0.08 -19.29
CA THR A 165 9.60 0.07 -19.58
C THR A 165 8.82 0.19 -18.28
N LEU A 166 7.93 1.16 -18.22
CA LEU A 166 6.98 1.39 -17.14
C LEU A 166 5.76 0.47 -17.28
N SER A 167 5.08 0.16 -16.17
CA SER A 167 3.83 -0.63 -16.20
C SER A 167 2.64 0.17 -16.74
N THR A 168 2.73 1.50 -16.71
CA THR A 168 1.76 2.45 -17.26
C THR A 168 2.48 3.43 -18.17
N THR A 169 1.75 4.02 -19.11
CA THR A 169 2.32 5.07 -19.97
C THR A 169 2.63 6.32 -19.16
N TYR A 170 3.77 6.96 -19.45
CA TYR A 170 4.14 8.25 -18.87
C TYR A 170 3.10 9.33 -19.23
N GLY A 171 2.54 9.99 -18.21
CA GLY A 171 1.45 10.94 -18.35
C GLY A 171 1.87 12.41 -18.28
N GLY A 172 3.14 12.70 -17.96
CA GLY A 172 3.67 14.06 -17.89
C GLY A 172 4.05 14.63 -19.26
N THR A 173 4.64 15.83 -19.27
CA THR A 173 5.10 16.47 -20.52
C THR A 173 6.31 15.75 -21.10
N THR A 174 6.29 15.51 -22.43
CA THR A 174 7.44 14.95 -23.16
C THR A 174 8.70 15.78 -22.91
N ASN A 175 9.77 15.13 -22.48
CA ASN A 175 11.02 15.79 -22.13
C ASN A 175 12.21 14.86 -22.44
N ALA A 176 13.23 15.38 -23.10
CA ALA A 176 14.42 14.62 -23.46
C ALA A 176 15.47 14.54 -22.34
N THR A 177 15.39 15.43 -21.35
CA THR A 177 16.38 15.60 -20.27
C THR A 177 15.70 15.95 -18.95
N ILE A 178 14.90 15.03 -18.41
CA ILE A 178 14.24 15.21 -17.11
C ILE A 178 15.04 14.53 -15.99
N SER A 179 15.15 15.19 -14.84
CA SER A 179 15.69 14.57 -13.62
C SER A 179 14.71 13.55 -13.08
N PHE A 180 15.22 12.45 -12.55
CA PHE A 180 14.40 11.34 -12.09
C PHE A 180 15.00 10.69 -10.84
N SER A 181 14.14 10.12 -10.02
CA SER A 181 14.50 9.46 -8.77
C SER A 181 13.81 8.12 -8.66
N GLU A 182 14.34 7.24 -7.82
CA GLU A 182 13.76 5.94 -7.50
C GLU A 182 13.08 5.98 -6.14
N ILE A 183 11.92 5.32 -6.05
CA ILE A 183 11.32 4.87 -4.79
C ILE A 183 11.37 3.34 -4.78
N LEU A 184 11.94 2.78 -3.72
CA LEU A 184 12.03 1.33 -3.57
C LEU A 184 10.64 0.70 -3.48
N GLY A 185 10.40 -0.29 -4.34
CA GLY A 185 9.20 -1.11 -4.31
C GLY A 185 9.05 -1.88 -3.01
N PRO A 186 7.85 -2.39 -2.71
CA PRO A 186 7.62 -3.20 -1.52
C PRO A 186 8.35 -4.53 -1.64
N VAL A 187 9.19 -4.85 -0.64
CA VAL A 187 9.92 -6.12 -0.53
C VAL A 187 9.61 -6.72 0.83
N GLY A 188 9.27 -8.02 0.89
CA GLY A 188 8.76 -8.67 2.11
C GLY A 188 9.69 -8.58 3.33
N THR A 189 11.00 -8.37 3.13
CA THR A 189 11.99 -8.20 4.20
C THR A 189 12.00 -6.81 4.82
N GLN A 190 11.31 -5.82 4.24
CA GLN A 190 11.22 -4.48 4.80
C GLN A 190 10.45 -4.50 6.14
N THR A 191 10.94 -3.73 7.11
CA THR A 191 10.39 -3.69 8.47
C THR A 191 9.70 -2.37 8.81
N ASP A 192 9.81 -1.36 7.95
CA ASP A 192 9.20 -0.04 8.09
C ASP A 192 8.98 0.59 6.69
N LEU A 193 8.32 1.74 6.67
CA LEU A 193 8.32 2.66 5.53
C LEU A 193 9.76 3.03 5.14
N GLN A 194 9.97 3.29 3.85
CA GLN A 194 11.31 3.59 3.31
C GLN A 194 11.64 5.09 3.40
N ALA A 195 10.63 5.94 3.60
CA ALA A 195 10.78 7.35 3.91
C ALA A 195 11.67 7.56 5.15
N SER A 196 12.69 8.41 4.99
CA SER A 196 13.62 8.74 6.07
C SER A 196 13.12 9.89 6.95
N THR A 197 12.55 10.93 6.33
CA THR A 197 12.16 12.17 7.02
C THR A 197 10.65 12.35 7.04
N ASN A 198 10.01 12.37 5.87
CA ASN A 198 8.56 12.57 5.78
C ASN A 198 7.84 11.24 5.94
N LYS A 199 7.75 10.79 7.19
CA LYS A 199 6.90 9.66 7.57
C LYS A 199 6.09 9.99 8.80
N TYR A 200 4.88 9.46 8.85
CA TYR A 200 3.98 9.69 9.97
C TYR A 200 3.06 8.50 10.17
N ARG A 201 2.75 8.18 11.43
CA ARG A 201 1.85 7.08 11.81
C ARG A 201 0.66 7.63 12.56
N GLN A 202 -0.52 7.62 11.93
CA GLN A 202 -1.77 8.08 12.53
C GLN A 202 -2.42 6.93 13.29
N ALA A 203 -2.78 7.17 14.55
CA ALA A 203 -3.51 6.19 15.36
C ALA A 203 -4.88 5.89 14.74
N MET A 204 -5.38 4.67 14.93
CA MET A 204 -6.71 4.30 14.46
C MET A 204 -7.80 5.20 15.08
N ASN A 205 -8.86 5.44 14.31
CA ASN A 205 -10.12 5.99 14.80
C ASN A 205 -10.69 5.08 15.90
N ALA A 206 -11.55 5.62 16.76
CA ALA A 206 -12.28 4.87 17.77
C ALA A 206 -12.97 3.66 17.14
N THR A 207 -12.99 2.54 17.86
CA THR A 207 -13.55 1.24 17.43
C THR A 207 -12.82 0.51 16.28
N TYR A 208 -11.79 1.11 15.66
CA TYR A 208 -10.98 0.45 14.62
C TYR A 208 -9.67 -0.16 15.15
N PRO A 209 -9.17 -1.27 14.60
CA PRO A 209 -9.73 -2.04 13.50
C PRO A 209 -11.05 -2.72 13.85
N THR A 210 -11.89 -2.92 12.85
CA THR A 210 -13.12 -3.70 12.94
C THR A 210 -12.97 -5.02 12.18
N HIS A 211 -13.52 -6.08 12.74
CA HIS A 211 -13.60 -7.41 12.14
C HIS A 211 -14.97 -7.98 12.47
N THR A 212 -15.60 -8.63 11.49
CA THR A 212 -16.87 -9.33 11.71
C THR A 212 -16.56 -10.77 12.11
N ASP A 213 -17.04 -11.20 13.27
CA ASP A 213 -16.92 -12.57 13.70
C ASP A 213 -17.80 -13.53 12.87
N GLY A 214 -17.47 -14.81 12.90
CA GLY A 214 -18.23 -15.86 12.22
C GLY A 214 -17.54 -16.44 10.98
N THR A 215 -18.30 -17.22 10.21
CA THR A 215 -17.78 -18.12 9.16
C THR A 215 -18.20 -17.74 7.74
N THR A 216 -18.74 -16.54 7.54
CA THR A 216 -19.13 -16.05 6.20
C THR A 216 -17.94 -15.42 5.48
N SER A 217 -17.98 -15.30 4.16
CA SER A 217 -16.88 -14.63 3.40
C SER A 217 -16.64 -13.18 3.85
N GLY A 218 -17.63 -12.50 4.43
CA GLY A 218 -17.47 -11.17 5.03
C GLY A 218 -16.60 -11.17 6.29
N ALA A 219 -16.53 -12.29 7.01
CA ALA A 219 -15.68 -12.47 8.20
C ALA A 219 -14.20 -12.70 7.85
N ALA A 220 -13.85 -12.86 6.57
CA ALA A 220 -12.46 -12.95 6.12
C ALA A 220 -11.76 -11.58 6.05
N THR A 221 -12.40 -10.51 6.55
CA THR A 221 -12.00 -9.12 6.31
C THR A 221 -11.83 -8.32 7.59
N ILE A 222 -10.72 -7.59 7.69
CA ILE A 222 -10.47 -6.58 8.72
C ILE A 222 -10.46 -5.21 8.05
N THR A 223 -11.18 -4.24 8.64
CA THR A 223 -11.15 -2.84 8.22
C THR A 223 -10.34 -2.02 9.21
N TRP A 224 -9.41 -1.24 8.67
CA TRP A 224 -8.54 -0.31 9.36
C TRP A 224 -8.96 1.10 8.96
N GLN A 225 -9.06 2.03 9.90
CA GLN A 225 -9.38 3.41 9.58
C GLN A 225 -8.64 4.38 10.50
N ALA A 226 -8.02 5.38 9.89
CA ALA A 226 -7.37 6.47 10.60
C ALA A 226 -7.65 7.80 9.89
N THR A 227 -8.00 8.83 10.66
CA THR A 227 -8.21 10.19 10.14
C THR A 227 -7.07 11.11 10.56
N PHE A 228 -6.40 11.68 9.57
CA PHE A 228 -5.28 12.60 9.69
C PHE A 228 -5.83 14.02 9.76
N GLY A 229 -5.62 14.71 10.89
CA GLY A 229 -6.03 16.10 11.10
C GLY A 229 -5.24 17.10 10.28
N THR A 230 -5.60 18.37 10.38
CA THR A 230 -5.01 19.42 9.52
C THR A 230 -3.52 19.65 9.78
N ALA A 231 -3.04 19.32 10.98
CA ALA A 231 -1.64 19.46 11.37
C ALA A 231 -0.75 18.28 10.99
N ASN A 232 -1.31 17.12 10.63
CA ASN A 232 -0.55 15.88 10.49
C ASN A 232 -0.27 15.52 9.03
N ALA A 233 0.92 14.95 8.81
CA ALA A 233 1.35 14.33 7.55
C ALA A 233 1.18 15.22 6.30
N ASN A 234 1.45 16.53 6.44
CA ASN A 234 1.31 17.53 5.38
C ASN A 234 2.49 17.50 4.39
N PHE A 235 2.61 16.38 3.69
CA PHE A 235 3.66 16.11 2.71
C PHE A 235 3.13 15.17 1.60
N ALA A 236 3.97 14.88 0.62
CA ALA A 236 3.68 13.95 -0.47
C ALA A 236 3.54 12.50 0.03
N TRP A 237 2.42 11.83 -0.28
CA TRP A 237 2.19 10.44 0.11
C TRP A 237 2.49 9.52 -1.07
N TYR A 238 3.61 8.80 -1.00
CA TYR A 238 4.01 7.81 -1.98
C TYR A 238 3.95 6.39 -1.47
N GLU A 239 3.88 6.20 -0.15
CA GLU A 239 3.78 4.88 0.44
C GLU A 239 2.87 4.89 1.66
N PHE A 240 2.32 3.73 1.96
CA PHE A 240 1.59 3.50 3.20
C PHE A 240 1.71 2.06 3.69
N ALA A 241 1.45 1.90 4.99
CA ALA A 241 1.50 0.62 5.69
C ALA A 241 0.53 0.63 6.87
N ILE A 242 0.05 -0.54 7.29
CA ILE A 242 -0.54 -0.71 8.62
C ILE A 242 0.58 -1.09 9.57
N ALA A 243 0.74 -0.38 10.68
CA ALA A 243 1.77 -0.63 11.68
C ALA A 243 1.15 -0.98 13.04
N ASN A 244 1.88 -1.71 13.86
CA ASN A 244 1.46 -2.05 15.23
C ASN A 244 2.13 -1.21 16.31
N ALA A 245 2.73 -0.07 15.99
CA ALA A 245 3.27 0.88 16.96
C ALA A 245 3.36 2.30 16.39
N SER A 246 3.38 3.32 17.25
CA SER A 246 3.52 4.73 16.85
C SER A 246 4.91 5.06 16.29
N THR A 247 5.93 4.31 16.69
CA THR A 247 7.31 4.38 16.19
C THR A 247 7.96 3.01 16.38
N ALA A 248 8.85 2.61 15.47
CA ALA A 248 9.40 1.26 15.43
C ALA A 248 8.29 0.18 15.37
N GLY A 249 8.55 -1.08 15.74
CA GLY A 249 7.55 -2.15 15.63
C GLY A 249 7.50 -2.79 14.25
N ARG A 250 6.40 -3.48 13.95
CA ARG A 250 6.18 -4.26 12.73
C ARG A 250 5.14 -3.59 11.85
N ILE A 251 5.35 -3.66 10.54
CA ILE A 251 4.34 -3.31 9.55
C ILE A 251 3.68 -4.59 9.02
N LEU A 252 2.36 -4.56 8.88
CA LEU A 252 1.57 -5.66 8.33
C LEU A 252 1.82 -5.81 6.84
N ASN A 253 1.81 -4.67 6.14
CA ASN A 253 1.89 -4.58 4.71
C ASN A 253 2.56 -3.27 4.29
N ARG A 254 2.97 -3.15 3.03
CA ARG A 254 3.45 -1.91 2.42
C ARG A 254 2.96 -1.80 0.98
N HIS A 255 2.62 -0.60 0.55
CA HIS A 255 2.33 -0.28 -0.83
C HIS A 255 3.00 1.03 -1.23
N VAL A 256 3.33 1.14 -2.50
CA VAL A 256 3.93 2.33 -3.11
C VAL A 256 3.02 2.79 -4.23
N GLN A 257 2.46 3.99 -4.06
CA GLN A 257 1.61 4.68 -5.03
C GLN A 257 1.52 6.16 -4.66
N TRP A 258 1.43 7.01 -5.69
CA TRP A 258 1.10 8.41 -5.51
C TRP A 258 -0.34 8.61 -5.01
N ASN A 259 -0.47 9.18 -3.82
CA ASN A 259 -1.74 9.49 -3.15
C ASN A 259 -1.95 10.99 -2.92
N GLY A 260 -1.22 11.83 -3.65
CA GLY A 260 -1.30 13.28 -3.55
C GLY A 260 -0.39 13.88 -2.48
N ILE A 261 -0.45 15.21 -2.39
CA ILE A 261 0.13 15.98 -1.28
C ILE A 261 -1.02 16.32 -0.35
N LYS A 262 -0.92 15.89 0.92
CA LYS A 262 -1.92 16.31 1.90
C LYS A 262 -1.71 17.79 2.24
N ALA A 263 -2.74 18.60 1.99
CA ALA A 263 -2.76 20.00 2.40
C ALA A 263 -2.97 20.15 3.91
N ASN A 264 -2.41 21.20 4.49
CA ASN A 264 -2.58 21.57 5.89
C ASN A 264 -3.94 22.21 6.21
N THR A 265 -4.86 22.26 5.24
CA THR A 265 -6.21 22.80 5.41
C THR A 265 -7.26 21.71 5.51
N ASN A 266 -6.92 20.46 5.21
CA ASN A 266 -7.88 19.38 5.04
C ASN A 266 -7.58 18.23 6.02
N SER A 267 -8.64 17.62 6.52
CA SER A 267 -8.58 16.30 7.16
C SER A 267 -8.75 15.21 6.10
N LEU A 268 -7.97 14.13 6.20
CA LEU A 268 -8.08 12.96 5.31
C LEU A 268 -8.41 11.70 6.12
N THR A 269 -9.44 10.96 5.73
CA THR A 269 -9.68 9.61 6.28
C THR A 269 -9.04 8.59 5.35
N PHE A 270 -8.17 7.75 5.91
CA PHE A 270 -7.61 6.62 5.21
C PHE A 270 -8.28 5.33 5.72
N THR A 271 -8.96 4.62 4.83
CA THR A 271 -9.54 3.30 5.10
C THR A 271 -8.76 2.23 4.34
N ILE A 272 -8.34 1.18 5.04
CA ILE A 272 -7.69 0.02 4.42
C ILE A 272 -8.50 -1.21 4.81
N THR A 273 -8.89 -2.01 3.83
CA THR A 273 -9.61 -3.27 4.01
C THR A 273 -8.67 -4.39 3.66
N THR A 274 -8.41 -5.30 4.60
CA THR A 274 -7.55 -6.47 4.39
C THR A 274 -8.40 -7.73 4.43
N THR A 275 -8.38 -8.50 3.35
CA THR A 275 -9.07 -9.78 3.21
C THR A 275 -8.06 -10.91 3.13
N ILE A 276 -8.27 -11.96 3.93
CA ILE A 276 -7.52 -13.22 3.89
C ILE A 276 -8.55 -14.34 3.71
N SER A 277 -8.77 -14.73 2.46
CA SER A 277 -9.71 -15.78 2.03
C SER A 277 -9.07 -16.57 0.92
#